data_AF-A9A0X8-F1
#
_entry.id   AF-A9A0X8-F1
#
_cell.length_a   1.000
_cell.length_b   1.000
_cell.length_c   1.000
_cell.angle_alpha   90.00
_cell.angle_beta   90.00
_cell.angle_gamma   90.00
#
_symmetry.space_group_name_H-M   'P 1'
#
loop_
_entity.id
_entity.type
_entity.pdbx_description
1 polymer ?
#
loop_
_entity_poly.entity_id
_entity_poly.type
_entity_poly.pdbx_seq_one_letter_code
_entity_poly.pdbx_strand_id
1 'polypeptide(L)'
;MLILSMGIPHKNIDTLEEGRRFIKAIILVIDWKRKKVIKEIAYEPPPENLGPGISRMFKGACIFKDRYYVVTNTELLGYDLNNWKLQQVVSHPSFNDLHGVFVDDNYTYLCNTGLEAVQLLKNGSIIQTVSMADTPTWERFSDKTDYRAIPNTKPHESHINHICLFNEKLWVTRFQKRDAVALWDISQKISMPVDVGCHDGKVVEDSVFFTTVNGHMLEFDSNNLRLKKNYNVNSYADSGIGWTRGLEIHGGYAYLGVSALRHSKFKEYAKGIIKGRAHQLMPSSLLKIDYQNEKIVDQFNIPYRRAAVYTILKHPES
;
A
#
# COMPACT_ATOMS: atom_id res chain seq x y z
N MET A 1 6.83 3.70 18.23
CA MET A 1 5.84 4.58 17.55
C MET A 1 5.59 4.01 16.18
N LEU A 2 4.38 4.16 15.65
CA LEU A 2 4.04 3.74 14.28
C LEU A 2 3.71 4.95 13.44
N ILE A 3 4.10 4.92 12.17
CA ILE A 3 3.75 5.90 11.15
C ILE A 3 2.73 5.23 10.22
N LEU A 4 1.59 5.88 10.01
CA LEU A 4 0.49 5.38 9.18
C LEU A 4 0.21 6.36 8.04
N SER A 5 0.30 5.89 6.80
CA SER A 5 -0.16 6.61 5.60
C SER A 5 -1.57 6.19 5.21
N MET A 6 -2.44 7.18 4.99
CA MET A 6 -3.86 6.95 4.74
C MET A 6 -4.54 8.04 3.90
N GLY A 7 -5.77 7.73 3.48
CA GLY A 7 -6.71 8.66 2.84
C GLY A 7 -8.02 8.80 3.61
N ILE A 8 -8.52 10.03 3.75
CA ILE A 8 -9.86 10.31 4.28
C ILE A 8 -10.87 10.34 3.12
N PRO A 9 -11.95 9.55 3.20
CA PRO A 9 -12.95 9.52 2.15
C PRO A 9 -13.89 10.72 2.17
N HIS A 10 -14.56 10.97 1.06
CA HIS A 10 -15.80 11.75 1.04
C HIS A 10 -16.89 11.09 1.92
N LYS A 11 -17.80 11.90 2.47
CA LYS A 11 -18.98 11.40 3.20
C LYS A 11 -19.87 10.52 2.31
N ASN A 12 -20.01 10.87 1.03
CA ASN A 12 -20.79 10.16 0.01
C ASN A 12 -19.93 9.20 -0.84
N ILE A 13 -18.84 8.64 -0.30
CA ILE A 13 -17.90 7.78 -1.03
C ILE A 13 -18.56 6.64 -1.85
N ASP A 14 -19.69 6.08 -1.40
CA ASP A 14 -20.36 4.98 -2.10
C ASP A 14 -20.98 5.39 -3.43
N THR A 15 -21.24 6.69 -3.64
CA THR A 15 -21.80 7.22 -4.89
C THR A 15 -20.73 7.77 -5.83
N LEU A 16 -19.46 7.79 -5.40
CA LEU A 16 -18.36 8.35 -6.18
C LEU A 16 -17.61 7.27 -6.95
N GLU A 17 -17.18 7.63 -8.15
CA GLU A 17 -16.21 6.88 -8.95
C GLU A 17 -14.94 6.64 -8.13
N GLU A 18 -14.30 5.47 -8.30
CA GLU A 18 -13.14 5.06 -7.49
C GLU A 18 -12.01 6.08 -7.44
N GLY A 19 -11.68 6.68 -8.60
CA GLY A 19 -10.67 7.72 -8.73
C GLY A 19 -10.99 9.03 -8.00
N ARG A 20 -12.19 9.20 -7.44
CA ARG A 20 -12.70 10.46 -6.84
C ARG A 20 -13.18 10.32 -5.40
N ARG A 21 -12.80 9.24 -4.71
CA ARG A 21 -13.37 8.86 -3.41
C ARG A 21 -12.77 9.56 -2.20
N PHE A 22 -11.59 10.15 -2.32
CA PHE A 22 -10.82 10.65 -1.17
C PHE A 22 -10.52 12.13 -1.24
N ILE A 23 -10.64 12.81 -0.09
CA ILE A 23 -10.52 14.27 0.02
C ILE A 23 -9.26 14.73 0.74
N LYS A 24 -8.53 13.86 1.45
CA LYS A 24 -7.34 14.27 2.19
C LYS A 24 -6.35 13.11 2.27
N ALA A 25 -5.08 13.42 1.97
CA ALA A 25 -3.94 12.58 2.27
C ALA A 25 -3.44 12.91 3.68
N ILE A 26 -3.34 11.91 4.57
CA ILE A 26 -2.90 12.10 5.95
C ILE A 26 -1.85 11.05 6.36
N ILE A 27 -0.79 11.51 7.02
CA ILE A 27 0.12 10.70 7.82
C ILE A 27 -0.23 10.87 9.30
N LEU A 28 -0.36 9.77 10.03
CA LEU A 28 -0.49 9.76 11.48
C LEU A 28 0.77 9.17 12.12
N VAL A 29 1.33 9.86 13.11
CA VAL A 29 2.34 9.30 14.02
C VAL A 29 1.64 8.89 15.31
N ILE A 30 1.73 7.61 15.64
CA ILE A 30 0.96 6.98 16.70
C ILE A 30 1.90 6.49 17.81
N ASP A 31 1.66 6.98 19.03
CA ASP A 31 2.16 6.36 20.25
C ASP A 31 1.27 5.15 20.56
N TRP A 32 1.76 3.96 20.20
CA TRP A 32 1.02 2.71 20.39
C TRP A 32 0.72 2.43 21.87
N LYS A 33 1.67 2.72 22.77
CA LYS A 33 1.56 2.42 24.19
C LYS A 33 0.48 3.30 24.84
N ARG A 34 0.45 4.59 24.49
CA ARG A 34 -0.56 5.54 25.00
C ARG A 34 -1.86 5.55 24.21
N LYS A 35 -1.90 4.86 23.05
CA LYS A 35 -3.02 4.88 22.10
C LYS A 35 -3.40 6.30 21.68
N LYS A 36 -2.40 7.11 21.34
CA LYS A 36 -2.59 8.51 20.94
C LYS A 36 -1.93 8.81 19.60
N VAL A 37 -2.62 9.60 18.78
CA VAL A 37 -2.00 10.31 17.68
C VAL A 37 -1.19 11.46 18.28
N ILE A 38 0.11 11.46 18.04
CA ILE A 38 1.02 12.51 18.52
C ILE A 38 1.37 13.53 17.44
N LYS A 39 1.19 13.14 16.16
CA LYS A 39 1.34 14.06 15.03
C LYS A 39 0.43 13.65 13.88
N GLU A 40 -0.12 14.65 13.22
CA GLU A 40 -0.95 14.53 12.02
C GLU A 40 -0.35 15.46 10.95
N ILE A 41 -0.06 14.89 9.78
CA ILE A 41 0.48 15.64 8.64
C ILE A 41 -0.50 15.47 7.49
N ALA A 42 -1.07 16.58 7.04
CA ALA A 42 -1.95 16.61 5.88
C ALA A 42 -1.20 17.19 4.67
N TYR A 43 -1.54 16.72 3.48
CA TYR A 43 -1.00 17.24 2.23
C TYR A 43 -2.12 17.59 1.25
N GLU A 44 -1.96 18.75 0.61
CA GLU A 44 -2.81 19.22 -0.47
C GLU A 44 -1.92 19.43 -1.71
N PRO A 45 -2.10 18.65 -2.78
CA PRO A 45 -1.34 18.83 -4.00
C PRO A 45 -1.69 20.15 -4.68
N PRO A 46 -0.73 20.83 -5.30
CA PRO A 46 -1.03 21.99 -6.10
C PRO A 46 -1.79 21.57 -7.39
N PRO A 47 -2.62 22.45 -7.99
CA PRO A 47 -3.48 22.11 -9.13
C PRO A 47 -2.76 21.53 -10.35
N GLU A 48 -1.50 21.90 -10.56
CA GLU A 48 -0.66 21.39 -11.65
C GLU A 48 -0.20 19.94 -11.44
N ASN A 49 -0.27 19.42 -10.21
CA ASN A 49 0.16 18.06 -9.88
C ASN A 49 -1.02 17.08 -9.72
N LEU A 50 -2.25 17.57 -9.56
CA LEU A 50 -3.44 16.73 -9.43
C LEU A 50 -4.64 17.37 -10.11
N GLY A 51 -5.22 16.66 -11.07
CA GLY A 51 -6.44 17.11 -11.75
C GLY A 51 -7.65 17.28 -10.81
N PRO A 52 -8.60 18.15 -11.20
CA PRO A 52 -9.72 18.51 -10.35
C PRO A 52 -10.62 17.32 -9.98
N GLY A 53 -10.86 17.18 -8.68
CA GLY A 53 -11.75 16.17 -8.11
C GLY A 53 -11.20 14.74 -8.15
N ILE A 54 -9.91 14.56 -8.40
CA ILE A 54 -9.21 13.28 -8.25
C ILE A 54 -8.90 13.05 -6.75
N SER A 55 -8.87 11.79 -6.34
CA SER A 55 -8.62 11.37 -4.97
C SER A 55 -7.30 11.90 -4.44
N ARG A 56 -7.38 12.50 -3.24
CA ARG A 56 -6.22 12.91 -2.45
C ARG A 56 -5.99 11.89 -1.35
N MET A 57 -4.94 11.11 -1.45
CA MET A 57 -4.59 10.10 -0.46
C MET A 57 -3.11 9.73 -0.51
N PHE A 58 -2.54 9.36 0.63
CA PHE A 58 -1.26 8.67 0.67
C PHE A 58 -1.47 7.17 0.49
N LYS A 59 -0.49 6.51 -0.14
CA LYS A 59 -0.49 5.06 -0.36
C LYS A 59 0.80 4.44 0.16
N GLY A 60 1.60 3.84 -0.73
CA GLY A 60 2.88 3.24 -0.41
C GLY A 60 3.86 4.24 0.18
N ALA A 61 4.63 3.78 1.15
CA ALA A 61 5.73 4.54 1.73
C ALA A 61 6.91 3.64 2.06
N CYS A 62 8.09 4.25 2.14
CA CYS A 62 9.29 3.65 2.70
C CYS A 62 10.07 4.68 3.51
N ILE A 63 10.94 4.20 4.40
CA ILE A 63 11.91 5.04 5.10
C ILE A 63 13.26 4.73 4.50
N PHE A 64 13.99 5.78 4.13
CA PHE A 64 15.37 5.68 3.70
C PHE A 64 16.16 6.82 4.32
N LYS A 65 17.23 6.47 5.04
CA LYS A 65 18.00 7.41 5.89
C LYS A 65 17.07 8.13 6.87
N ASP A 66 17.07 9.45 6.88
CA ASP A 66 16.30 10.34 7.76
C ASP A 66 14.98 10.82 7.13
N ARG A 67 14.53 10.19 6.04
CA ARG A 67 13.35 10.62 5.28
C ARG A 67 12.27 9.56 5.19
N TYR A 68 11.03 10.03 5.26
CA TYR A 68 9.83 9.29 4.94
C TYR A 68 9.41 9.62 3.51
N TYR A 69 9.56 8.65 2.61
CA TYR A 69 9.10 8.75 1.24
C TYR A 69 7.71 8.15 1.13
N VAL A 70 6.78 8.88 0.53
CA VAL A 70 5.40 8.44 0.37
C VAL A 70 4.84 8.92 -0.95
N VAL A 71 3.98 8.10 -1.55
CA VAL A 71 3.31 8.46 -2.81
C VAL A 71 1.87 8.89 -2.58
N THR A 72 1.43 9.86 -3.39
CA THR A 72 0.02 10.18 -3.60
C THR A 72 -0.48 9.44 -4.85
N ASN A 73 -1.62 9.85 -5.42
CA ASN A 73 -2.02 9.35 -6.74
C ASN A 73 -1.05 9.78 -7.85
N THR A 74 -0.37 10.92 -7.71
CA THR A 74 0.31 11.60 -8.82
C THR A 74 1.66 12.22 -8.46
N GLU A 75 2.15 11.97 -7.23
CA GLU A 75 3.39 12.54 -6.72
C GLU A 75 4.15 11.55 -5.84
N LEU A 76 5.47 11.72 -5.80
CA LEU A 76 6.36 11.25 -4.75
C LEU A 76 6.68 12.43 -3.83
N LEU A 77 6.57 12.21 -2.52
CA LEU A 77 6.82 13.20 -1.49
C LEU A 77 7.89 12.68 -0.53
N GLY A 78 8.81 13.54 -0.12
CA GLY A 78 9.85 13.24 0.86
C GLY A 78 9.73 14.15 2.09
N TYR A 79 9.46 13.58 3.26
CA TYR A 79 9.39 14.30 4.52
C TYR A 79 10.60 14.00 5.39
N ASP A 80 11.13 15.02 6.05
CA ASP A 80 12.10 14.88 7.14
C ASP A 80 11.44 14.16 8.33
N LEU A 81 12.00 13.05 8.82
CA LEU A 81 11.38 12.30 9.92
C LEU A 81 11.44 13.03 11.27
N ASN A 82 12.42 13.90 11.47
CA ASN A 82 12.64 14.58 12.74
C ASN A 82 11.62 15.71 12.95
N ASN A 83 11.35 16.48 11.90
CA ASN A 83 10.49 17.67 12.00
C ASN A 83 9.21 17.59 11.13
N TRP A 84 9.11 16.62 10.23
CA TRP A 84 8.00 16.42 9.29
C TRP A 84 7.81 17.55 8.27
N LYS A 85 8.87 18.32 7.98
CA LYS A 85 8.86 19.27 6.87
C LYS A 85 8.96 18.52 5.56
N LEU A 86 8.14 18.92 4.60
CA LEU A 86 8.22 18.45 3.21
C LEU A 86 9.50 19.01 2.59
N GLN A 87 10.40 18.12 2.16
CA GLN A 87 11.69 18.46 1.57
C GLN A 87 11.73 18.20 0.07
N GLN A 88 10.84 17.35 -0.44
CA GLN A 88 10.83 16.96 -1.85
C GLN A 88 9.42 16.72 -2.34
N VAL A 89 9.15 17.20 -3.56
CA VAL A 89 7.97 16.88 -4.35
C VAL A 89 8.44 16.51 -5.75
N VAL A 90 8.02 15.36 -6.25
CA VAL A 90 8.24 14.96 -7.64
C VAL A 90 6.89 14.61 -8.24
N SER A 91 6.55 15.27 -9.34
CA SER A 91 5.37 14.96 -10.16
C SER A 91 5.80 14.87 -11.62
N HIS A 92 5.15 14.01 -12.39
CA HIS A 92 5.42 13.82 -13.81
C HIS A 92 4.10 13.52 -14.54
N PRO A 93 3.89 13.97 -15.79
CA PRO A 93 2.66 13.71 -16.54
C PRO A 93 2.27 12.23 -16.64
N SER A 94 3.24 11.31 -16.58
CA SER A 94 2.96 9.87 -16.60
C SER A 94 2.47 9.31 -15.26
N PHE A 95 2.49 10.07 -14.15
CA PHE A 95 2.09 9.56 -12.84
C PHE A 95 0.58 9.40 -12.72
N ASN A 96 0.16 8.17 -12.40
CA ASN A 96 -1.23 7.83 -12.14
C ASN A 96 -1.31 6.71 -11.13
N ASP A 97 -2.16 6.87 -10.13
CA ASP A 97 -2.44 5.83 -9.15
C ASP A 97 -1.13 5.22 -8.57
N LEU A 98 -0.13 6.04 -8.20
CA LEU A 98 1.12 5.50 -7.64
C LEU A 98 0.80 4.72 -6.34
N HIS A 99 1.23 3.45 -6.21
CA HIS A 99 0.90 2.62 -5.03
C HIS A 99 2.08 2.28 -4.15
N GLY A 100 3.30 2.28 -4.68
CA GLY A 100 4.48 1.78 -3.98
C GLY A 100 5.70 2.63 -4.28
N VAL A 101 6.60 2.72 -3.31
CA VAL A 101 7.90 3.38 -3.46
C VAL A 101 8.98 2.60 -2.72
N PHE A 102 10.12 2.44 -3.38
CA PHE A 102 11.36 2.00 -2.76
C PHE A 102 12.47 2.99 -3.12
N VAL A 103 13.37 3.28 -2.17
CA VAL A 103 14.48 4.22 -2.36
C VAL A 103 15.76 3.56 -1.87
N ASP A 104 16.82 3.69 -2.67
CA ASP A 104 18.18 3.37 -2.28
C ASP A 104 19.12 4.57 -2.54
N ASP A 105 20.43 4.37 -2.40
CA ASP A 105 21.43 5.44 -2.60
C ASP A 105 21.48 5.99 -4.03
N ASN A 106 21.01 5.24 -5.02
CA ASN A 106 21.15 5.54 -6.43
C ASN A 106 19.84 5.95 -7.09
N TYR A 107 18.74 5.28 -6.72
CA TYR A 107 17.48 5.34 -7.45
C TYR A 107 16.26 5.38 -6.53
N THR A 108 15.17 5.88 -7.09
CA THR A 108 13.82 5.72 -6.54
C THR A 108 12.98 4.90 -7.52
N TYR A 109 12.27 3.91 -7.01
CA TYR A 109 11.44 3.00 -7.79
C TYR A 109 9.99 3.23 -7.41
N LEU A 110 9.17 3.61 -8.37
CA LEU A 110 7.75 3.90 -8.17
C LEU A 110 6.90 2.83 -8.84
N CYS A 111 6.03 2.17 -8.08
CA CYS A 111 4.96 1.36 -8.64
C CYS A 111 3.86 2.29 -9.16
N ASN A 112 3.89 2.58 -10.45
CA ASN A 112 2.84 3.32 -11.14
C ASN A 112 1.73 2.35 -11.55
N THR A 113 0.76 2.16 -10.66
CA THR A 113 -0.32 1.19 -10.84
C THR A 113 -1.21 1.56 -12.01
N GLY A 114 -1.39 2.85 -12.28
CA GLY A 114 -2.20 3.31 -13.40
C GLY A 114 -1.58 2.97 -14.77
N LEU A 115 -0.25 2.92 -14.85
CA LEU A 115 0.47 2.50 -16.06
C LEU A 115 0.97 1.05 -16.01
N GLU A 116 0.67 0.34 -14.93
CA GLU A 116 1.07 -1.05 -14.69
C GLU A 116 2.57 -1.28 -14.86
N ALA A 117 3.37 -0.34 -14.39
CA ALA A 117 4.81 -0.30 -14.60
C ALA A 117 5.58 0.20 -13.38
N VAL A 118 6.81 -0.26 -13.22
CA VAL A 118 7.75 0.37 -12.30
C VAL A 118 8.53 1.45 -13.02
N GLN A 119 8.48 2.67 -12.50
CA GLN A 119 9.25 3.81 -13.02
C GLN A 119 10.47 4.05 -12.13
N LEU A 120 11.65 3.97 -12.73
CA LEU A 120 12.92 4.28 -12.06
C LEU A 120 13.22 5.75 -12.23
N LEU A 121 13.54 6.39 -11.12
CA LEU A 121 13.92 7.79 -11.06
C LEU A 121 15.35 7.93 -10.56
N LYS A 122 16.07 8.88 -11.15
CA LYS A 122 17.35 9.41 -10.64
C LYS A 122 17.22 10.92 -10.53
N ASN A 123 17.47 11.46 -9.34
CA ASN A 123 17.33 12.90 -9.06
C ASN A 123 15.96 13.49 -9.46
N GLY A 124 14.89 12.72 -9.29
CA GLY A 124 13.52 13.14 -9.64
C GLY A 124 13.13 12.98 -11.11
N SER A 125 14.07 12.63 -12.00
CA SER A 125 13.77 12.37 -13.41
C SER A 125 13.60 10.88 -13.67
N ILE A 126 12.58 10.51 -14.45
CA ILE A 126 12.36 9.12 -14.88
C ILE A 126 13.45 8.77 -15.90
N ILE A 127 14.21 7.71 -15.61
CA ILE A 127 15.28 7.21 -16.49
C ILE A 127 14.90 5.91 -17.19
N GLN A 128 13.93 5.17 -16.63
CA GLN A 128 13.49 3.89 -17.18
C GLN A 128 12.06 3.58 -16.71
N THR A 129 11.30 2.89 -17.57
CA THR A 129 9.98 2.33 -17.25
C THR A 129 10.01 0.84 -17.57
N VAL A 130 9.64 0.00 -16.60
CA VAL A 130 9.60 -1.46 -16.74
C VAL A 130 8.14 -1.92 -16.66
N SER A 131 7.60 -2.47 -17.76
CA SER A 131 6.22 -2.97 -17.80
C SER A 131 6.06 -4.19 -16.89
N MET A 132 5.01 -4.22 -16.08
CA MET A 132 4.67 -5.34 -15.19
C MET A 132 3.37 -6.07 -15.61
N ALA A 133 2.78 -5.67 -16.73
CA ALA A 133 1.68 -6.33 -17.41
C ALA A 133 2.18 -7.19 -18.58
N ASP A 134 1.30 -8.01 -19.17
CA ASP A 134 1.66 -8.83 -20.33
C ASP A 134 1.77 -7.94 -21.58
N THR A 135 0.87 -6.97 -21.71
CA THR A 135 0.96 -5.91 -22.73
C THR A 135 2.00 -4.86 -22.30
N PRO A 136 2.96 -4.47 -23.16
CA PRO A 136 3.87 -3.38 -22.86
C PRO A 136 3.13 -2.07 -22.56
N THR A 137 3.58 -1.34 -21.54
CA THR A 137 2.95 -0.08 -21.06
C THR A 137 2.58 0.87 -22.19
N TRP A 138 3.51 1.17 -23.12
CA TRP A 138 3.29 2.17 -24.17
C TRP A 138 2.56 1.65 -25.42
N GLU A 139 2.23 0.37 -25.48
CA GLU A 139 1.28 -0.15 -26.48
C GLU A 139 -0.16 0.09 -26.02
N ARG A 140 -0.38 0.13 -24.71
CA ARG A 140 -1.70 0.33 -24.11
C ARG A 140 -1.97 1.77 -23.69
N PHE A 141 -0.92 2.53 -23.39
CA PHE A 141 -0.95 3.90 -22.91
C PHE A 141 -0.15 4.82 -23.82
N SER A 142 -0.37 6.14 -23.72
CA SER A 142 0.37 7.14 -24.51
C SER A 142 1.24 8.00 -23.61
N ASP A 143 2.52 8.08 -23.92
CA ASP A 143 3.52 8.94 -23.26
C ASP A 143 3.23 10.45 -23.42
N LYS A 144 2.32 10.84 -24.33
CA LYS A 144 1.87 12.21 -24.56
C LYS A 144 0.71 12.63 -23.66
N THR A 145 0.11 11.70 -22.92
CA THR A 145 -1.03 11.97 -22.05
C THR A 145 -0.56 12.44 -20.68
N ASP A 146 -1.16 13.51 -20.15
CA ASP A 146 -1.03 13.87 -18.74
C ASP A 146 -2.03 13.08 -17.89
N TYR A 147 -1.55 11.96 -17.36
CA TYR A 147 -2.32 11.06 -16.52
C TYR A 147 -2.60 11.62 -15.12
N ARG A 148 -1.97 12.74 -14.72
CA ARG A 148 -2.31 13.39 -13.45
C ARG A 148 -3.72 13.99 -13.47
N ALA A 149 -4.26 14.20 -14.67
CA ALA A 149 -5.63 14.66 -14.91
C ALA A 149 -6.65 13.51 -15.10
N ILE A 150 -6.19 12.25 -15.09
CA ILE A 150 -7.04 11.08 -15.33
C ILE A 150 -7.37 10.40 -13.99
N PRO A 151 -8.66 10.26 -13.61
CA PRO A 151 -9.04 9.69 -12.31
C PRO A 151 -8.57 8.25 -12.07
N ASN A 152 -8.53 7.42 -13.10
CA ASN A 152 -7.99 6.06 -13.11
C ASN A 152 -7.87 5.53 -14.55
N THR A 153 -7.10 4.47 -14.73
CA THR A 153 -6.83 3.80 -16.03
C THR A 153 -7.33 2.35 -16.07
N LYS A 154 -8.28 2.00 -15.18
CA LYS A 154 -8.83 0.65 -15.05
C LYS A 154 -9.68 0.24 -16.28
N PRO A 155 -9.87 -1.07 -16.52
CA PRO A 155 -9.39 -2.23 -15.74
C PRO A 155 -7.88 -2.46 -15.88
N HIS A 156 -7.22 -3.00 -14.85
CA HIS A 156 -5.77 -3.31 -14.88
C HIS A 156 -5.56 -4.81 -15.17
N GLU A 157 -4.50 -5.15 -15.92
CA GLU A 157 -4.09 -6.55 -16.21
C GLU A 157 -3.31 -7.19 -15.05
N SER A 158 -2.51 -6.38 -14.38
CA SER A 158 -1.53 -6.75 -13.35
C SER A 158 -1.85 -6.09 -12.02
N HIS A 159 -2.14 -4.78 -12.03
CA HIS A 159 -2.40 -3.96 -10.83
C HIS A 159 -1.28 -4.12 -9.78
N ILE A 160 -0.13 -3.51 -10.04
CA ILE A 160 1.01 -3.56 -9.11
C ILE A 160 0.76 -2.72 -7.86
N ASN A 161 1.20 -3.18 -6.68
CA ASN A 161 0.91 -2.48 -5.42
C ASN A 161 2.17 -2.06 -4.66
N HIS A 162 3.12 -2.98 -4.50
CA HIS A 162 4.22 -2.81 -3.57
C HIS A 162 5.54 -3.24 -4.20
N ILE A 163 6.63 -2.66 -3.71
CA ILE A 163 7.99 -3.00 -4.09
C ILE A 163 8.87 -3.12 -2.85
N CYS A 164 9.64 -4.21 -2.74
CA CYS A 164 10.57 -4.44 -1.64
C CYS A 164 11.88 -5.09 -2.12
N LEU A 165 12.94 -4.97 -1.32
CA LEU A 165 14.25 -5.55 -1.58
C LEU A 165 14.48 -6.76 -0.67
N PHE A 166 14.78 -7.92 -1.25
CA PHE A 166 15.35 -9.07 -0.53
C PHE A 166 16.19 -9.93 -1.49
N ASN A 167 17.21 -10.59 -0.95
CA ASN A 167 18.22 -11.34 -1.72
C ASN A 167 18.78 -10.51 -2.89
N GLU A 168 19.10 -9.24 -2.62
CA GLU A 168 19.70 -8.30 -3.58
C GLU A 168 18.82 -8.05 -4.83
N LYS A 169 17.54 -8.42 -4.79
CA LYS A 169 16.59 -8.23 -5.88
C LYS A 169 15.39 -7.43 -5.42
N LEU A 170 14.93 -6.53 -6.28
CA LEU A 170 13.66 -5.85 -6.09
C LEU A 170 12.53 -6.75 -6.54
N TRP A 171 11.49 -6.84 -5.73
CA TRP A 171 10.31 -7.65 -5.97
C TRP A 171 9.07 -6.79 -5.98
N VAL A 172 8.17 -7.07 -6.92
CA VAL A 172 6.94 -6.29 -7.16
C VAL A 172 5.73 -7.20 -6.99
N THR A 173 4.76 -6.78 -6.18
CA THR A 173 3.48 -7.49 -6.02
C THR A 173 2.53 -7.14 -7.16
N ARG A 174 1.86 -8.15 -7.73
CA ARG A 174 0.89 -8.01 -8.83
C ARG A 174 -0.45 -8.58 -8.40
N PHE A 175 -1.39 -7.71 -8.06
CA PHE A 175 -2.66 -8.11 -7.45
C PHE A 175 -3.50 -9.02 -8.36
N GLN A 176 -3.66 -8.67 -9.64
CA GLN A 176 -4.48 -9.46 -10.56
C GLN A 176 -3.83 -10.79 -10.95
N LYS A 177 -2.48 -10.83 -10.98
CA LYS A 177 -1.70 -12.04 -11.28
C LYS A 177 -1.50 -12.94 -10.05
N ARG A 178 -1.81 -12.45 -8.84
CA ARG A 178 -1.69 -13.16 -7.56
C ARG A 178 -0.27 -13.67 -7.31
N ASP A 179 0.72 -12.83 -7.58
CA ASP A 179 2.12 -13.18 -7.37
C ASP A 179 2.97 -11.97 -6.99
N ALA A 180 4.20 -12.25 -6.57
CA ALA A 180 5.28 -11.29 -6.54
C ALA A 180 6.40 -11.75 -7.47
N VAL A 181 6.98 -10.86 -8.26
CA VAL A 181 8.03 -11.18 -9.23
C VAL A 181 9.25 -10.30 -9.04
N ALA A 182 10.44 -10.81 -9.38
CA ALA A 182 11.63 -9.97 -9.40
C ALA A 182 11.53 -8.96 -10.56
N LEU A 183 11.84 -7.69 -10.29
CA LEU A 183 11.66 -6.56 -11.22
C LEU A 183 12.39 -6.78 -12.55
N TRP A 184 13.60 -7.33 -12.50
CA TRP A 184 14.48 -7.50 -13.65
C TRP A 184 14.43 -8.90 -14.27
N ASP A 185 13.69 -9.82 -13.66
CA ASP A 185 13.54 -11.20 -14.13
C ASP A 185 12.21 -11.77 -13.61
N ILE A 186 11.15 -11.56 -14.39
CA ILE A 186 9.79 -11.99 -14.02
C ILE A 186 9.61 -13.51 -13.96
N SER A 187 10.59 -14.29 -14.44
CA SER A 187 10.56 -15.75 -14.31
C SER A 187 10.76 -16.19 -12.85
N GLN A 188 11.45 -15.36 -12.05
CA GLN A 188 11.52 -15.51 -10.61
C GLN A 188 10.24 -14.98 -9.97
N LYS A 189 9.45 -15.91 -9.42
CA LYS A 189 8.08 -15.65 -9.00
C LYS A 189 7.73 -16.37 -7.70
N ILE A 190 7.02 -15.66 -6.84
CA ILE A 190 6.31 -16.19 -5.67
C ILE A 190 4.81 -16.19 -5.99
N SER A 191 4.23 -17.36 -6.19
CA SER A 191 2.78 -17.48 -6.40
C SER A 191 2.03 -17.45 -5.07
N MET A 192 0.96 -16.65 -4.96
CA MET A 192 0.12 -16.61 -3.76
C MET A 192 -0.85 -17.80 -3.76
N PRO A 193 -0.85 -18.66 -2.73
CA PRO A 193 -1.66 -19.88 -2.68
C PRO A 193 -3.11 -19.60 -2.22
N VAL A 194 -3.66 -18.43 -2.56
CA VAL A 194 -5.00 -18.00 -2.18
C VAL A 194 -5.71 -17.34 -3.35
N ASP A 195 -7.04 -17.34 -3.33
CA ASP A 195 -7.88 -16.82 -4.42
C ASP A 195 -8.02 -15.29 -4.45
N VAL A 196 -7.00 -14.57 -4.01
CA VAL A 196 -6.97 -13.12 -4.00
C VAL A 196 -5.56 -12.59 -4.21
N GLY A 197 -5.46 -11.39 -4.77
CA GLY A 197 -4.17 -10.72 -4.98
C GLY A 197 -3.47 -10.32 -3.67
N CYS A 198 -2.15 -10.35 -3.72
CA CYS A 198 -1.30 -9.73 -2.70
C CYS A 198 -1.28 -8.21 -2.85
N HIS A 199 -1.00 -7.51 -1.75
CA HIS A 199 -0.91 -6.06 -1.71
C HIS A 199 0.47 -5.61 -1.26
N ASP A 200 0.79 -5.73 0.04
CA ASP A 200 2.02 -5.22 0.63
C ASP A 200 2.99 -6.35 1.00
N GLY A 201 4.27 -5.98 1.16
CA GLY A 201 5.34 -6.88 1.56
C GLY A 201 6.10 -6.36 2.79
N LYS A 202 6.64 -7.28 3.60
CA LYS A 202 7.60 -6.98 4.66
C LYS A 202 8.66 -8.07 4.75
N VAL A 203 9.92 -7.66 4.71
CA VAL A 203 11.07 -8.56 4.86
C VAL A 203 11.50 -8.56 6.33
N VAL A 204 11.70 -9.74 6.89
CA VAL A 204 12.14 -9.98 8.27
C VAL A 204 13.09 -11.17 8.24
N GLU A 205 14.38 -10.91 8.45
CA GLU A 205 15.43 -11.95 8.43
C GLU A 205 15.34 -12.81 7.16
N ASP A 206 15.28 -14.14 7.30
CA ASP A 206 15.17 -15.10 6.19
C ASP A 206 13.72 -15.30 5.71
N SER A 207 12.85 -14.33 5.93
CA SER A 207 11.44 -14.44 5.59
C SER A 207 10.90 -13.18 4.95
N VAL A 208 9.98 -13.38 4.01
CA VAL A 208 9.20 -12.31 3.39
C VAL A 208 7.72 -12.59 3.59
N PHE A 209 7.04 -11.60 4.13
CA PHE A 209 5.61 -11.64 4.42
C PHE A 209 4.86 -10.82 3.38
N PHE A 210 3.76 -11.36 2.87
CA PHE A 210 2.83 -10.63 2.00
C PHE A 210 1.45 -10.57 2.61
N THR A 211 0.81 -9.41 2.56
CA THR A 211 -0.62 -9.29 2.85
C THR A 211 -1.43 -9.60 1.61
N THR A 212 -2.59 -10.21 1.81
CA THR A 212 -3.67 -10.19 0.82
C THR A 212 -4.76 -9.26 1.31
N VAL A 213 -5.64 -8.78 0.43
CA VAL A 213 -6.68 -7.81 0.86
C VAL A 213 -7.81 -8.44 1.68
N ASN A 214 -7.90 -9.78 1.74
CA ASN A 214 -8.97 -10.52 2.41
C ASN A 214 -8.57 -11.12 3.77
N GLY A 215 -7.46 -10.66 4.35
CA GLY A 215 -7.08 -11.03 5.71
C GLY A 215 -6.06 -12.14 5.86
N HIS A 216 -5.32 -12.48 4.82
CA HIS A 216 -4.18 -13.38 4.96
C HIS A 216 -2.88 -12.60 5.08
N MET A 217 -1.98 -13.13 5.90
CA MET A 217 -0.56 -12.82 5.91
C MET A 217 0.19 -14.11 5.53
N LEU A 218 0.93 -14.07 4.44
CA LEU A 218 1.61 -15.21 3.85
C LEU A 218 3.12 -15.06 4.08
N GLU A 219 3.71 -15.98 4.84
CA GLU A 219 5.14 -16.01 5.09
C GLU A 219 5.82 -16.97 4.11
N PHE A 220 6.82 -16.48 3.41
CA PHE A 220 7.68 -17.26 2.54
C PHE A 220 9.11 -17.22 3.04
N ASP A 221 9.83 -18.32 2.82
CA ASP A 221 11.28 -18.37 2.97
C ASP A 221 11.92 -17.49 1.88
N SER A 222 12.76 -16.53 2.27
CA SER A 222 13.35 -15.61 1.30
C SER A 222 14.32 -16.34 0.36
N ASN A 223 15.01 -17.39 0.81
CA ASN A 223 16.06 -18.07 0.05
C ASN A 223 15.48 -19.02 -1.01
N ASN A 224 14.48 -19.82 -0.66
CA ASN A 224 13.90 -20.82 -1.56
C ASN A 224 12.50 -20.47 -2.08
N LEU A 225 11.94 -19.33 -1.66
CA LEU A 225 10.67 -18.77 -2.12
C LEU A 225 9.43 -19.64 -1.84
N ARG A 226 9.55 -20.64 -0.96
CA ARG A 226 8.43 -21.52 -0.60
C ARG A 226 7.64 -20.94 0.55
N LEU A 227 6.33 -21.17 0.52
CA LEU A 227 5.44 -20.80 1.61
C LEU A 227 5.85 -21.55 2.88
N LYS A 228 6.17 -20.81 3.94
CA LYS A 228 6.39 -21.34 5.29
C LYS A 228 5.07 -21.46 6.04
N LYS A 229 4.26 -20.40 6.02
CA LYS A 229 3.00 -20.35 6.77
C LYS A 229 1.98 -19.39 6.15
N ASN A 230 0.71 -19.78 6.26
CA ASN A 230 -0.44 -18.93 5.89
C ASN A 230 -1.21 -18.58 7.17
N TYR A 231 -1.12 -17.32 7.59
CA TYR A 231 -1.86 -16.79 8.72
C TYR A 231 -3.18 -16.18 8.23
N ASN A 232 -4.30 -16.86 8.47
CA ASN A 232 -5.62 -16.30 8.18
C ASN A 232 -6.13 -15.50 9.39
N VAL A 233 -6.02 -14.17 9.35
CA VAL A 233 -6.41 -13.29 10.46
C VAL A 233 -7.91 -13.40 10.78
N ASN A 234 -8.75 -13.78 9.81
CA ASN A 234 -10.17 -14.00 10.06
C ASN A 234 -10.48 -15.24 10.91
N SER A 235 -9.54 -16.17 11.12
CA SER A 235 -9.80 -17.36 11.96
C SER A 235 -9.78 -17.05 13.46
N TYR A 236 -9.13 -15.97 13.86
CA TYR A 236 -8.97 -15.55 15.26
C TYR A 236 -9.43 -14.11 15.52
N ALA A 237 -10.23 -13.54 14.61
CA ALA A 237 -10.97 -12.31 14.84
C ALA A 237 -12.43 -12.63 15.23
N ASP A 238 -12.96 -11.94 16.23
CA ASP A 238 -14.35 -12.12 16.70
C ASP A 238 -15.40 -11.76 15.63
N SER A 239 -15.01 -10.93 14.67
CA SER A 239 -15.80 -10.51 13.52
C SER A 239 -14.95 -10.52 12.26
N GLY A 240 -15.57 -10.57 11.08
CA GLY A 240 -14.86 -10.35 9.83
C GLY A 240 -14.05 -9.05 9.85
N ILE A 241 -12.80 -9.10 9.36
CA ILE A 241 -11.95 -7.90 9.31
C ILE A 241 -12.19 -7.12 8.02
N GLY A 242 -11.75 -5.87 7.95
CA GLY A 242 -11.85 -5.06 6.74
C GLY A 242 -10.84 -5.46 5.65
N TRP A 243 -10.64 -4.58 4.67
CA TRP A 243 -9.57 -4.78 3.68
C TRP A 243 -8.21 -4.66 4.35
N THR A 244 -7.40 -5.70 4.28
CA THR A 244 -6.09 -5.75 4.91
C THR A 244 -5.00 -5.19 4.01
N ARG A 245 -4.34 -4.13 4.46
CA ARG A 245 -3.29 -3.37 3.77
C ARG A 245 -2.35 -2.76 4.80
N GLY A 246 -1.09 -2.59 4.45
CA GLY A 246 -0.04 -2.14 5.33
C GLY A 246 0.37 -3.22 6.31
N LEU A 247 1.67 -3.52 6.35
CA LEU A 247 2.23 -4.52 7.24
C LEU A 247 3.56 -4.02 7.79
N GLU A 248 3.67 -4.03 9.10
CA GLU A 248 4.94 -3.84 9.81
C GLU A 248 5.12 -5.01 10.77
N ILE A 249 6.35 -5.53 10.91
CA ILE A 249 6.65 -6.66 11.78
C ILE A 249 7.86 -6.29 12.62
N HIS A 250 7.67 -6.27 13.94
CA HIS A 250 8.78 -6.06 14.87
C HIS A 250 8.46 -6.59 16.27
N GLY A 251 9.49 -7.05 16.98
CA GLY A 251 9.38 -7.52 18.36
C GLY A 251 8.41 -8.70 18.53
N GLY A 252 8.35 -9.61 17.56
CA GLY A 252 7.47 -10.79 17.57
C GLY A 252 6.01 -10.51 17.23
N TYR A 253 5.66 -9.28 16.84
CA TYR A 253 4.29 -8.90 16.48
C TYR A 253 4.19 -8.39 15.05
N ALA A 254 3.07 -8.69 14.40
CA ALA A 254 2.66 -8.07 13.17
C ALA A 254 1.66 -6.93 13.47
N TYR A 255 1.87 -5.77 12.85
CA TYR A 255 0.97 -4.63 12.87
C TYR A 255 0.32 -4.53 11.50
N LEU A 256 -0.96 -4.86 11.45
CA LEU A 256 -1.73 -4.99 10.21
C LEU A 256 -2.75 -3.88 10.10
N GLY A 257 -2.78 -3.19 8.97
CA GLY A 257 -3.76 -2.16 8.69
C GLY A 257 -5.04 -2.75 8.13
N VAL A 258 -6.16 -2.23 8.62
CA VAL A 258 -7.48 -2.69 8.23
C VAL A 258 -8.30 -1.48 7.82
N SER A 259 -8.71 -1.44 6.55
CA SER A 259 -9.63 -0.43 6.05
C SER A 259 -11.06 -0.93 6.17
N ALA A 260 -11.96 -0.10 6.69
CA ALA A 260 -13.40 -0.40 6.73
C ALA A 260 -13.90 -0.93 5.38
N LEU A 261 -14.73 -1.97 5.42
CA LEU A 261 -15.42 -2.46 4.23
C LEU A 261 -16.31 -1.36 3.65
N ARG A 262 -16.30 -1.26 2.33
CA ARG A 262 -17.10 -0.33 1.55
C ARG A 262 -17.82 -1.17 0.51
N HIS A 263 -18.94 -0.71 -0.02
CA HIS A 263 -19.52 -1.34 -1.19
C HIS A 263 -18.51 -1.27 -2.34
N SER A 264 -17.82 -2.38 -2.56
CA SER A 264 -17.00 -2.59 -3.75
C SER A 264 -17.90 -3.21 -4.81
N LYS A 265 -17.82 -2.71 -6.05
CA LYS A 265 -18.47 -3.38 -7.20
C LYS A 265 -17.86 -4.77 -7.44
N PHE A 266 -16.66 -5.04 -6.92
CA PHE A 266 -15.98 -6.33 -6.97
C PHE A 266 -16.43 -7.23 -5.80
N LYS A 267 -17.67 -7.71 -5.86
CA LYS A 267 -18.27 -8.61 -4.84
C LYS A 267 -17.43 -9.88 -4.61
N GLU A 268 -16.65 -10.30 -5.60
CA GLU A 268 -15.85 -11.52 -5.58
C GLU A 268 -14.72 -11.47 -4.54
N TYR A 269 -14.06 -10.33 -4.36
CA TYR A 269 -12.97 -10.19 -3.37
C TYR A 269 -13.48 -10.05 -1.92
N ALA A 270 -14.78 -9.83 -1.72
CA ALA A 270 -15.40 -9.80 -0.39
C ALA A 270 -15.81 -11.21 0.10
N LYS A 271 -15.75 -12.23 -0.76
CA LYS A 271 -16.00 -13.62 -0.36
C LYS A 271 -14.91 -14.05 0.63
N GLY A 272 -15.32 -14.52 1.81
CA GLY A 272 -14.43 -14.93 2.90
C GLY A 272 -14.11 -13.85 3.93
N ILE A 273 -14.35 -12.57 3.62
CA ILE A 273 -14.19 -11.46 4.57
C ILE A 273 -15.41 -11.35 5.51
N ILE A 274 -16.58 -11.78 5.05
CA ILE A 274 -17.86 -11.63 5.76
C ILE A 274 -18.24 -12.97 6.42
N LYS A 275 -17.99 -13.10 7.73
CA LYS A 275 -18.63 -14.09 8.60
C LYS A 275 -19.62 -13.37 9.54
N GLY A 276 -20.90 -13.70 9.47
CA GLY A 276 -21.92 -13.20 10.41
C GLY A 276 -22.23 -11.70 10.32
N ARG A 277 -23.27 -11.28 11.08
CA ARG A 277 -23.98 -9.98 11.07
C ARG A 277 -23.44 -8.93 10.08
N ALA A 278 -23.95 -9.03 8.85
CA ALA A 278 -23.94 -7.96 7.87
C ALA A 278 -24.40 -6.64 8.50
N HIS A 279 -23.79 -5.53 8.07
CA HIS A 279 -24.21 -4.12 8.27
C HIS A 279 -23.50 -3.28 9.33
N GLN A 280 -22.60 -3.80 10.19
CA GLN A 280 -21.75 -2.90 10.98
C GLN A 280 -20.52 -2.49 10.16
N LEU A 281 -20.43 -1.19 9.85
CA LEU A 281 -19.24 -0.55 9.30
C LEU A 281 -18.11 -0.71 10.32
N MET A 282 -17.33 -1.79 10.22
CA MET A 282 -16.12 -1.96 11.04
C MET A 282 -15.23 -0.74 10.84
N PRO A 283 -14.82 -0.02 11.90
CA PRO A 283 -13.95 1.12 11.76
C PRO A 283 -12.61 0.68 11.18
N SER A 284 -11.97 1.57 10.43
CA SER A 284 -10.59 1.31 10.03
C SER A 284 -9.71 1.27 11.27
N SER A 285 -8.76 0.35 11.32
CA SER A 285 -7.95 0.09 12.51
C SER A 285 -6.56 -0.39 12.16
N LEU A 286 -5.69 -0.38 13.17
CA LEU A 286 -4.44 -1.12 13.19
C LEU A 286 -4.59 -2.26 14.19
N LEU A 287 -4.32 -3.48 13.76
CA LEU A 287 -4.30 -4.66 14.61
C LEU A 287 -2.86 -4.97 15.01
N LYS A 288 -2.63 -5.32 16.26
CA LYS A 288 -1.39 -5.95 16.72
C LYS A 288 -1.66 -7.43 16.92
N ILE A 289 -0.91 -8.25 16.20
CA ILE A 289 -1.12 -9.68 16.08
C ILE A 289 0.13 -10.38 16.61
N ASP A 290 -0.06 -11.23 17.61
CA ASP A 290 0.89 -12.28 17.93
C ASP A 290 0.65 -13.40 16.92
N TYR A 291 1.39 -13.36 15.82
CA TYR A 291 1.16 -14.28 14.70
C TYR A 291 1.70 -15.68 15.00
N GLN A 292 2.64 -15.83 15.94
CA GLN A 292 3.11 -17.13 16.37
C GLN A 292 2.02 -17.88 17.14
N ASN A 293 1.30 -17.18 18.01
CA ASN A 293 0.16 -17.70 18.77
C ASN A 293 -1.20 -17.49 18.09
N GLU A 294 -1.21 -16.98 16.85
CA GLU A 294 -2.42 -16.73 16.04
C GLU A 294 -3.50 -15.96 16.81
N LYS A 295 -3.13 -14.83 17.40
CA LYS A 295 -4.02 -14.03 18.25
C LYS A 295 -3.90 -12.53 17.97
N ILE A 296 -5.04 -11.85 17.85
CA ILE A 296 -5.08 -10.39 17.96
C ILE A 296 -4.95 -10.03 19.43
N VAL A 297 -3.87 -9.35 19.80
CA VAL A 297 -3.54 -9.04 21.19
C VAL A 297 -3.88 -7.60 21.57
N ASP A 298 -4.02 -6.71 20.60
CA ASP A 298 -4.29 -5.29 20.82
C ASP A 298 -4.75 -4.61 19.50
N GLN A 299 -5.41 -3.46 19.61
CA GLN A 299 -5.95 -2.70 18.48
C GLN A 299 -5.82 -1.19 18.69
N PHE A 300 -5.71 -0.44 17.59
CA PHE A 300 -5.86 1.01 17.57
C PHE A 300 -6.92 1.39 16.54
N ASN A 301 -7.97 2.08 16.98
CA ASN A 301 -9.02 2.57 16.09
C ASN A 301 -8.61 3.88 15.44
N ILE A 302 -8.72 3.95 14.11
CA ILE A 302 -8.39 5.17 13.37
C ILE A 302 -9.51 6.19 13.60
N PRO A 303 -9.18 7.46 13.94
CA PRO A 303 -10.17 8.46 14.33
C PRO A 303 -11.05 8.97 13.17
N TYR A 304 -10.82 8.47 11.95
CA TYR A 304 -11.59 8.84 10.77
C TYR A 304 -12.45 7.68 10.27
N ARG A 305 -13.76 7.95 10.20
CA ARG A 305 -14.73 6.99 9.69
C ARG A 305 -14.36 6.60 8.25
N ARG A 306 -14.21 5.29 8.03
CA ARG A 306 -13.91 4.70 6.72
C ARG A 306 -12.62 5.23 6.09
N ALA A 307 -11.60 5.54 6.88
CA ALA A 307 -10.26 5.80 6.36
C ALA A 307 -9.75 4.65 5.49
N ALA A 308 -9.04 4.93 4.40
CA ALA A 308 -8.28 3.91 3.70
C ALA A 308 -6.85 3.90 4.24
N VAL A 309 -6.46 2.78 4.83
CA VAL A 309 -5.12 2.49 5.33
C VAL A 309 -4.30 1.87 4.20
N TYR A 310 -3.05 2.30 4.06
CA TYR A 310 -2.14 1.77 3.03
C TYR A 310 -0.82 1.30 3.58
N THR A 311 -0.07 2.15 4.28
CA THR A 311 1.26 1.78 4.77
C THR A 311 1.40 2.05 6.26
N ILE A 312 2.04 1.10 6.94
CA ILE A 312 2.41 1.19 8.34
C ILE A 312 3.91 0.97 8.40
N LEU A 313 4.65 1.85 9.07
CA LEU A 313 6.07 1.69 9.31
C LEU A 313 6.40 1.94 10.77
N LYS A 314 7.39 1.23 11.31
CA LYS A 314 7.96 1.56 12.62
C LYS A 314 8.74 2.87 12.51
N HIS A 315 8.52 3.80 13.44
CA HIS A 315 9.36 5.00 13.53
C HIS A 315 10.79 4.61 13.98
N PRO A 316 11.87 5.08 13.33
CA PRO A 316 13.23 4.65 13.66
C PRO A 316 13.65 4.96 15.11
N GLU A 317 13.26 6.11 15.65
CA GLU A 317 13.56 6.53 17.04
C GLU A 317 12.70 5.85 18.12
N SER A 318 12.17 4.65 17.87
CA SER A 318 11.22 4.00 18.79
C SER A 318 11.49 2.55 19.15
#